data_AF-A0AA89BPG7-F1
#
_entry.id   AF-A0AA89BPG7-F1
#
_cell.length_a   1.000
_cell.length_b   1.000
_cell.length_c   1.000
_cell.angle_alpha   90.00
_cell.angle_beta   90.00
_cell.angle_gamma   90.00
#
_symmetry.space_group_name_H-M   'P 1'
#
loop_
_entity.id
_entity.type
_entity.pdbx_description
1 polymer ?
#
loop_
_entity_poly.entity_id
_entity_poly.type
_entity_poly.pdbx_seq_one_letter_code
_entity_poly.pdbx_strand_id
1 'polypeptide(L)'
;MVCVAVGGKPTIGVVYKPFEESACYKTLEVVKGTNHAYIHVTKIKKWDICAGNAILNALGGKMTTLEGNYIDYSSPKEVKNEDGLLATLHDHFDYLEKLKTAAKALKEEKKS
;
A
#
# COMPACT_ATOMS: atom_id res chain seq x y z
N MET A 1 3.80 -2.87 12.45
CA MET A 1 2.44 -2.29 12.51
C MET A 1 2.59 -0.89 13.09
N VAL A 2 2.28 0.13 12.30
CA VAL A 2 2.23 1.52 12.78
C VAL A 2 0.76 1.85 13.04
N CYS A 3 0.41 2.13 14.28
CA CYS A 3 -0.93 2.55 14.66
C CYS A 3 -0.97 4.07 14.77
N VAL A 4 -1.81 4.71 13.98
CA VAL A 4 -2.08 6.15 14.08
C VAL A 4 -3.36 6.31 14.90
N ALA A 5 -3.23 6.96 16.04
CA ALA A 5 -4.34 7.30 16.92
C ALA A 5 -4.69 8.78 16.81
N VAL A 6 -5.94 9.11 16.53
CA VAL A 6 -6.46 10.48 16.53
C VAL A 6 -7.31 10.65 17.78
N GLY A 7 -6.98 11.64 18.62
CA GLY A 7 -7.69 11.86 19.89
C GLY A 7 -7.62 10.68 20.87
N GLY A 8 -6.51 9.93 20.86
CA GLY A 8 -6.30 8.77 21.75
C GLY A 8 -7.02 7.48 21.34
N LYS A 9 -7.78 7.48 20.23
CA LYS A 9 -8.43 6.28 19.69
C LYS A 9 -7.63 5.75 18.49
N PRO A 10 -7.26 4.46 18.44
CA PRO A 10 -6.59 3.87 17.29
C PRO A 10 -7.52 3.97 16.06
N THR A 11 -7.10 4.73 15.04
CA THR A 11 -7.95 5.06 13.89
C THR A 11 -7.45 4.39 12.61
N ILE A 12 -6.13 4.24 12.45
CA ILE A 12 -5.52 3.64 11.25
C ILE A 12 -4.37 2.73 11.66
N GLY A 13 -4.42 1.47 11.22
CA GLY A 13 -3.33 0.49 11.35
C GLY A 13 -2.65 0.28 10.00
N VAL A 14 -1.35 0.55 9.91
CA VAL A 14 -0.55 0.36 8.69
C VAL A 14 0.44 -0.79 8.87
N VAL A 15 0.46 -1.72 7.91
CA VAL A 15 1.49 -2.77 7.85
C VAL A 15 2.79 -2.21 7.29
N TYR A 16 3.56 -1.52 8.13
CA TYR A 16 4.91 -1.06 7.80
C TYR A 16 5.94 -1.98 8.46
N LYS A 17 6.40 -2.98 7.70
CA LYS A 17 7.52 -3.87 8.04
C LYS A 17 8.37 -4.11 6.79
N PRO A 18 9.35 -3.25 6.48
CA PRO A 18 10.04 -3.28 5.20
C PRO A 18 10.85 -4.56 4.93
N PHE A 19 11.21 -5.36 5.95
CA PHE A 19 12.12 -6.51 5.79
C PHE A 19 11.66 -7.84 6.40
N GLU A 20 10.56 -7.90 7.14
CA GLU A 20 10.23 -9.10 7.95
C GLU A 20 9.22 -10.05 7.29
N GLU A 21 8.35 -9.55 6.40
CA GLU A 21 7.17 -10.28 5.93
C GLU A 21 6.97 -10.13 4.41
N SER A 22 6.49 -11.22 3.78
CA SER A 22 6.19 -11.22 2.33
C SER A 22 5.06 -10.25 1.99
N ALA A 23 5.08 -9.70 0.78
CA ALA A 23 4.06 -8.74 0.36
C ALA A 23 2.65 -9.34 0.30
N CYS A 24 2.55 -10.64 -0.02
CA CYS A 24 1.31 -11.39 0.05
C CYS A 24 0.76 -11.45 1.49
N TYR A 25 1.60 -11.72 2.50
CA TYR A 25 1.18 -11.72 3.91
C TYR A 25 0.64 -10.36 4.35
N LYS A 26 1.32 -9.27 3.99
CA LYS A 26 0.88 -7.90 4.33
C LYS A 26 -0.46 -7.55 3.69
N THR A 27 -0.70 -8.04 2.47
CA THR A 27 -1.99 -7.89 1.79
C THR A 27 -3.08 -8.70 2.50
N LEU A 28 -2.77 -9.90 2.98
CA LEU A 28 -3.71 -10.71 3.77
C LEU A 28 -4.07 -10.06 5.10
N GLU A 29 -3.15 -9.36 5.76
CA GLU A 29 -3.45 -8.60 6.98
C GLU A 29 -4.44 -7.45 6.72
N VAL A 30 -4.35 -6.80 5.55
CA VAL A 30 -5.37 -5.83 5.12
C VAL A 30 -6.72 -6.52 4.87
N VAL A 31 -6.71 -7.67 4.20
CA VAL A 31 -7.91 -8.46 3.92
C VAL A 31 -8.60 -8.96 5.20
N LYS A 32 -7.84 -9.36 6.22
CA LYS A 32 -8.38 -9.77 7.52
C LYS A 32 -9.00 -8.61 8.31
N GLY A 33 -8.76 -7.36 7.90
CA GLY A 33 -9.17 -6.17 8.64
C GLY A 33 -8.35 -5.90 9.91
N THR A 34 -7.22 -6.60 10.10
CA THR A 34 -6.28 -6.29 11.20
C THR A 34 -5.54 -4.99 10.94
N ASN A 35 -5.41 -4.62 9.67
CA ASN A 35 -4.81 -3.38 9.20
C ASN A 35 -5.67 -2.76 8.10
N HIS A 36 -5.55 -1.44 7.95
CA HIS A 36 -6.35 -0.66 7.01
C HIS A 36 -5.63 -0.47 5.67
N ALA A 37 -4.29 -0.40 5.71
CA ALA A 37 -3.47 -0.19 4.53
C ALA A 37 -2.14 -0.95 4.57
N TYR A 38 -1.72 -1.45 3.42
CA TYR A 38 -0.38 -1.92 3.14
C TYR A 38 0.28 -0.95 2.16
N ILE A 39 1.40 -0.35 2.57
CA ILE A 39 2.16 0.61 1.78
C ILE A 39 3.55 0.04 1.56
N HIS A 40 4.00 0.06 0.32
CA HIS A 40 5.35 -0.32 -0.08
C HIS A 40 5.95 0.79 -0.94
N VAL A 41 7.10 1.33 -0.54
CA VAL A 41 7.70 2.52 -1.18
C VAL A 41 8.84 2.18 -2.14
N THR A 42 9.33 0.94 -2.13
CA THR A 42 10.46 0.52 -2.97
C THR A 42 9.98 -0.33 -4.13
N LYS A 43 10.89 -0.70 -5.03
CA LYS A 43 10.59 -1.67 -6.10
C LYS A 43 10.13 -3.01 -5.54
N ILE A 44 9.18 -3.63 -6.21
CA ILE A 44 8.66 -4.96 -5.87
C ILE A 44 8.39 -5.77 -7.14
N LYS A 45 8.60 -7.09 -7.08
CA LYS A 45 8.33 -7.95 -8.23
C LYS A 45 6.83 -8.19 -8.34
N LYS A 46 6.29 -8.18 -9.57
CA LYS A 46 4.85 -8.35 -9.81
C LYS A 46 4.33 -9.70 -9.29
N TRP A 47 5.12 -10.76 -9.34
CA TRP A 47 4.73 -12.07 -8.80
C TRP A 47 4.69 -12.14 -7.26
N ASP A 48 5.39 -11.24 -6.55
CA ASP A 48 5.34 -11.21 -5.08
C ASP A 48 4.00 -10.63 -4.58
N ILE A 49 3.26 -9.93 -5.46
CA ILE A 49 2.03 -9.19 -5.14
C ILE A 49 0.80 -9.67 -5.91
N CYS A 50 0.95 -10.40 -7.02
CA CYS A 50 -0.17 -10.74 -7.90
C CYS A 50 -1.26 -11.55 -7.17
N ALA A 51 -0.87 -12.54 -6.36
CA ALA A 51 -1.79 -13.35 -5.59
C ALA A 51 -2.55 -12.51 -4.56
N GLY A 52 -1.83 -11.64 -3.83
CA GLY A 52 -2.44 -10.73 -2.85
C GLY A 52 -3.41 -9.76 -3.52
N ASN A 53 -3.03 -9.19 -4.67
CA ASN A 53 -3.88 -8.28 -5.42
C ASN A 53 -5.16 -8.95 -5.93
N ALA A 54 -5.06 -10.19 -6.43
CA ALA A 54 -6.23 -10.95 -6.88
C ALA A 54 -7.23 -11.18 -5.75
N ILE A 55 -6.75 -11.60 -4.57
CA ILE A 55 -7.59 -11.81 -3.38
C ILE A 55 -8.21 -10.49 -2.92
N LEU A 56 -7.41 -9.42 -2.86
CA LEU A 56 -7.88 -8.10 -2.44
C LEU A 56 -8.98 -7.57 -3.37
N ASN A 57 -8.80 -7.66 -4.68
CA ASN A 57 -9.81 -7.25 -5.67
C ASN A 57 -11.07 -8.11 -5.58
N ALA A 58 -10.95 -9.41 -5.34
CA ALA A 58 -12.12 -10.29 -5.17
C ALA A 58 -13.00 -9.88 -3.98
N LEU A 59 -12.43 -9.20 -2.99
CA LEU A 59 -13.13 -8.68 -1.81
C LEU A 59 -13.53 -7.19 -1.96
N GLY A 60 -13.37 -6.61 -3.15
CA GLY A 60 -13.72 -5.21 -3.42
C GLY A 60 -12.67 -4.19 -3.02
N GLY A 61 -11.51 -4.64 -2.52
CA GLY A 61 -10.36 -3.78 -2.24
C GLY A 61 -9.62 -3.35 -3.50
N LYS A 62 -8.57 -2.54 -3.33
CA LYS A 62 -7.77 -1.99 -4.42
C LYS A 62 -6.28 -2.04 -4.12
N MET A 63 -5.49 -2.36 -5.14
CA MET A 63 -4.03 -2.22 -5.13
C MET A 63 -3.59 -1.39 -6.34
N THR A 64 -2.93 -0.26 -6.08
CA THR A 64 -2.40 0.65 -7.11
C THR A 64 -0.96 1.04 -6.80
N THR A 65 -0.29 1.68 -7.75
CA THR A 65 0.94 2.44 -7.47
C THR A 65 0.67 3.63 -6.54
N LEU A 66 1.71 4.27 -6.02
CA LEU A 66 1.58 5.46 -5.17
C LEU A 66 1.06 6.70 -5.92
N GLU A 67 1.04 6.65 -7.25
CA GLU A 67 0.44 7.65 -8.14
C GLU A 67 -1.06 7.40 -8.34
N GLY A 68 -1.52 6.17 -8.09
CA GLY A 68 -2.91 5.73 -8.27
C GLY A 68 -3.16 4.90 -9.52
N ASN A 69 -2.10 4.45 -10.22
CA ASN A 69 -2.25 3.63 -11.41
C ASN A 69 -2.46 2.16 -11.03
N TYR A 70 -3.34 1.46 -11.74
CA TYR A 70 -3.48 0.02 -11.57
C TYR A 70 -2.21 -0.71 -12.01
N ILE A 71 -1.82 -1.72 -11.26
CA ILE A 71 -0.64 -2.52 -11.57
C ILE A 71 -0.97 -3.41 -12.77
N ASP A 72 -0.24 -3.25 -13.87
CA ASP A 72 -0.38 -4.09 -15.04
C ASP A 72 0.45 -5.39 -14.89
N TYR A 73 -0.21 -6.54 -14.95
CA TYR A 73 0.39 -7.87 -14.88
C TYR A 73 0.54 -8.55 -16.24
N SER A 74 0.11 -7.92 -17.34
CA SER A 74 0.06 -8.55 -18.66
C SER A 74 1.41 -8.66 -19.35
N SER A 75 2.38 -7.80 -19.03
CA SER A 75 3.70 -7.81 -19.66
C SER A 75 4.67 -8.77 -18.96
N PRO A 76 5.13 -9.85 -19.62
CA PRO A 76 6.13 -10.76 -19.06
C PRO A 76 7.55 -10.16 -19.05
N LYS A 77 7.79 -9.08 -19.80
CA LYS A 77 9.09 -8.35 -19.84
C LYS A 77 9.23 -7.39 -18.66
N GLU A 78 8.12 -6.80 -18.21
CA GLU A 78 8.09 -5.87 -17.10
C GLU A 78 7.81 -6.62 -15.80
N VAL A 79 8.89 -7.13 -15.22
CA VAL A 79 8.82 -8.02 -14.06
C VAL A 79 8.56 -7.28 -12.74
N LYS A 80 8.86 -5.98 -12.70
CA LYS A 80 8.87 -5.19 -11.48
C LYS A 80 7.89 -4.03 -11.57
N ASN A 81 7.34 -3.68 -10.43
CA ASN A 81 6.65 -2.44 -10.17
C ASN A 81 7.61 -1.53 -9.41
N GLU A 82 8.05 -0.44 -10.05
CA GLU A 82 9.09 0.45 -9.51
C GLU A 82 8.50 1.59 -8.65
N ASP A 83 7.24 1.95 -8.85
CA ASP A 83 6.58 3.12 -8.24
C ASP A 83 5.99 2.86 -6.84
N GLY A 84 6.37 1.74 -6.21
CA GLY A 84 5.76 1.30 -4.97
C GLY A 84 4.27 0.92 -5.14
N LEU A 85 3.60 0.61 -4.04
CA LEU A 85 2.17 0.32 -4.07
C LEU A 85 1.46 0.74 -2.78
N LEU A 86 0.16 0.97 -2.92
CA LEU A 86 -0.82 1.08 -1.86
C LEU A 86 -1.85 -0.05 -2.05
N ALA A 87 -2.15 -0.78 -0.99
CA ALA A 87 -3.21 -1.77 -0.96
C ALA A 87 -4.16 -1.48 0.21
N THR A 88 -5.45 -1.33 -0.07
CA THR A 88 -6.48 -1.09 0.95
C THR A 88 -7.76 -1.85 0.61
N LEU A 89 -8.54 -2.20 1.64
CA LEU A 89 -9.87 -2.79 1.44
C LEU A 89 -10.94 -1.70 1.21
N HIS A 90 -10.77 -0.55 1.85
CA HIS A 90 -11.70 0.59 1.82
C HIS A 90 -10.95 1.92 1.64
N ASP A 91 -11.68 2.98 1.28
CA ASP A 91 -11.23 4.38 1.24
C ASP A 91 -9.90 4.62 0.50
N HIS A 92 -9.67 3.85 -0.56
CA HIS A 92 -8.37 3.77 -1.22
C HIS A 92 -7.83 5.12 -1.70
N PHE A 93 -8.67 5.92 -2.36
CA PHE A 93 -8.28 7.22 -2.89
C PHE A 93 -8.07 8.25 -1.78
N ASP A 94 -8.80 8.16 -0.66
CA ASP A 94 -8.58 9.04 0.49
C ASP A 94 -7.21 8.78 1.13
N TYR A 95 -6.82 7.51 1.26
CA TYR A 95 -5.48 7.16 1.71
C TYR A 95 -4.42 7.62 0.72
N LEU A 96 -4.65 7.45 -0.58
CA LEU A 96 -3.72 7.86 -1.63
C LEU A 96 -3.45 9.38 -1.59
N GLU A 97 -4.49 10.20 -1.50
CA GLU A 97 -4.36 11.66 -1.46
C GLU A 97 -3.69 12.15 -0.17
N LYS A 98 -4.00 11.53 0.97
CA LYS A 98 -3.30 11.80 2.25
C LYS A 98 -1.82 11.47 2.16
N LEU A 99 -1.46 10.34 1.54
CA LEU A 99 -0.07 9.94 1.34
C LEU A 99 0.68 10.91 0.41
N LYS A 100 0.07 11.32 -0.71
CA LYS A 100 0.66 12.31 -1.62
C LYS A 100 0.91 13.65 -0.92
N THR A 101 -0.08 14.11 -0.13
CA THR A 101 0.02 15.35 0.64
C THR A 101 1.16 15.28 1.66
N ALA A 102 1.23 14.20 2.44
CA ALA A 102 2.30 13.99 3.42
C ALA A 102 3.68 13.88 2.75
N ALA A 103 3.79 13.18 1.62
CA ALA A 103 5.03 13.06 0.87
C ALA A 103 5.51 14.41 0.32
N LYS A 104 4.59 15.30 -0.08
CA LYS A 104 4.91 16.67 -0.52
C LYS A 104 5.43 17.51 0.64
N ALA A 105 4.74 17.52 1.79
CA ALA A 105 5.16 18.25 2.98
C ALA A 105 6.58 17.86 3.44
N LEU A 106 6.88 16.56 3.49
CA LEU A 106 8.20 16.05 3.86
C LEU A 106 9.33 16.45 2.88
N LYS A 107 9.00 16.65 1.60
CA LYS A 107 9.97 17.14 0.60
C LYS A 107 10.23 18.64 0.76
N GLU A 108 9.24 19.41 1.21
CA GLU A 108 9.35 20.85 1.46
C GLU A 108 10.16 21.12 2.74
N GLU A 109 9.94 20.35 3.81
CA GLU A 109 10.72 20.44 5.06
C GLU A 109 12.21 20.13 4.87
N LYS A 110 12.56 19.15 4.03
CA LYS A 110 13.96 18.80 3.72
C LYS A 110 14.68 19.81 2.83
N LYS A 111 13.95 20.80 2.29
CA LYS A 111 14.51 21.85 1.45
C LYS A 111 14.83 23.12 2.26
N SER A 112 14.36 23.21 3.50
CA SER A 112 14.72 24.24 4.49
C SER A 112 15.91 23.78 5.35
#